data_AF-A0A3C0NLU4-F1
#
_entry.id   AF-A0A3C0NLU4-F1
#
_cell.length_a   1.000
_cell.length_b   1.000
_cell.length_c   1.000
_cell.angle_alpha   90.00
_cell.angle_beta   90.00
_cell.angle_gamma   90.00
#
_symmetry.space_group_name_H-M   'P 1'
#
loop_
_entity.id
_entity.type
_entity.pdbx_description
1 polymer ?
#
loop_
_entity_poly.entity_id
_entity_poly.type
_entity_poly.pdbx_seq_one_letter_code
_entity_poly.pdbx_strand_id
1 'polypeptide(L)'
;MRYTKMHGAGNSFVILESLHGELTGEDLSVLALRLCDPSRGPGADGMIVLAPPAADEDFSMLFYNADGSTGEMCGNGARCVARYGVEHGLSRNPEQIRFRAAAGEITARRIDGVNFEVRLNDPSVIDLCRPAGSDAGLVMCSYVELGDPGIPHAVVRVFDDVFAD
;
A
#
# COMPACT_ATOMS: atom_id res chain seq x y z
N MET A 1 -4.48 2.11 -22.81
CA MET A 1 -3.69 1.82 -21.59
C MET A 1 -4.05 0.43 -21.11
N ARG A 2 -3.06 -0.43 -20.84
CA ARG A 2 -3.28 -1.73 -20.20
C ARG A 2 -3.15 -1.57 -18.68
N TYR A 3 -3.98 -2.28 -17.92
CA TYR A 3 -3.94 -2.26 -16.47
C TYR A 3 -4.20 -3.68 -15.93
N THR A 4 -3.75 -3.92 -14.70
CA THR A 4 -4.06 -5.13 -13.95
C THR A 4 -4.75 -4.75 -12.65
N LYS A 5 -5.90 -5.35 -12.36
CA LYS A 5 -6.57 -5.17 -11.06
C LYS A 5 -6.15 -6.29 -10.13
N MET A 6 -5.60 -5.94 -8.97
CA MET A 6 -5.18 -6.90 -7.94
C MET A 6 -5.84 -6.55 -6.61
N HIS A 7 -5.89 -7.50 -5.69
CA HIS A 7 -6.30 -7.23 -4.32
C HIS A 7 -5.44 -8.00 -3.33
N GLY A 8 -5.23 -7.41 -2.15
CA GLY A 8 -4.52 -8.00 -1.03
C GLY A 8 -5.31 -7.77 0.25
N ALA A 9 -5.72 -8.86 0.92
CA ALA A 9 -6.49 -8.81 2.17
C ALA A 9 -7.71 -7.85 2.12
N GLY A 10 -8.47 -7.89 1.02
CA GLY A 10 -9.68 -7.09 0.82
C GLY A 10 -9.46 -5.70 0.20
N ASN A 11 -8.24 -5.15 0.22
CA ASN A 11 -7.93 -3.88 -0.47
C ASN A 11 -7.53 -4.14 -1.92
N SER A 12 -8.09 -3.37 -2.85
CA SER A 12 -7.95 -3.52 -4.29
C SER A 12 -7.19 -2.36 -4.94
N PHE A 13 -6.39 -2.67 -5.95
CA PHE A 13 -5.52 -1.71 -6.63
C PHE A 13 -5.57 -1.89 -8.14
N VAL A 14 -5.54 -0.78 -8.88
CA VAL A 14 -5.24 -0.78 -10.31
C VAL A 14 -3.74 -0.58 -10.49
N ILE A 15 -3.06 -1.56 -11.05
CA ILE A 15 -1.62 -1.51 -11.35
C ILE A 15 -1.41 -1.15 -12.82
N LEU A 16 -0.60 -0.12 -13.04
CA LEU A 16 -0.13 0.34 -14.33
C LEU A 16 1.39 0.14 -14.42
N GLU A 17 1.84 -0.49 -15.49
CA GLU A 17 3.26 -0.60 -15.81
C GLU A 17 3.69 0.60 -16.65
N SER A 18 4.74 1.31 -16.22
CA SER A 18 5.31 2.48 -16.88
C SER A 18 6.84 2.50 -16.75
N LEU A 19 7.49 1.39 -17.10
CA LEU A 19 8.93 1.17 -16.89
C LEU A 19 9.83 1.96 -17.84
N HIS A 20 9.26 2.64 -18.85
CA HIS A 20 9.99 3.52 -19.76
C HIS A 20 9.65 5.01 -19.55
N GLY A 21 8.95 5.35 -18.47
CA GLY A 21 8.56 6.72 -18.14
C GLY A 21 7.44 7.27 -19.03
N GLU A 22 6.66 6.42 -19.67
CA GLU A 22 5.58 6.81 -20.57
C GLU A 22 4.38 7.48 -19.88
N LEU A 23 4.22 7.29 -18.56
CA LEU A 23 3.13 7.88 -17.76
C LEU A 23 3.56 9.08 -16.90
N THR A 24 4.70 9.72 -17.15
CA THR A 24 5.21 10.82 -16.30
C THR A 24 4.57 12.20 -16.57
N GLY A 25 3.53 12.28 -17.42
CA GLY A 25 2.98 13.56 -17.90
C GLY A 25 1.46 13.71 -17.88
N GLU A 26 0.68 12.63 -17.69
CA GLU A 26 -0.72 12.78 -17.30
C GLU A 26 -0.76 13.14 -15.82
N ASP A 27 -1.74 13.95 -15.42
CA ASP A 27 -2.01 14.14 -14.00
C ASP A 27 -2.46 12.79 -13.41
N LEU A 28 -1.48 12.02 -12.90
CA LEU A 28 -1.70 10.68 -12.33
C LEU A 28 -2.71 10.74 -11.18
N SER A 29 -2.84 11.89 -10.51
CA SER A 29 -3.91 12.15 -9.54
C SER A 29 -5.29 12.07 -10.21
N VAL A 30 -5.47 12.76 -11.35
CA VAL A 30 -6.72 12.73 -12.13
C VAL A 30 -6.96 11.36 -12.78
N LEU A 31 -5.89 10.64 -13.15
CA LEU A 31 -6.03 9.26 -13.61
C LEU A 31 -6.50 8.33 -12.48
N ALA A 32 -5.93 8.46 -11.28
CA ALA A 32 -6.34 7.70 -10.11
C ALA A 32 -7.83 7.94 -9.79
N LEU A 33 -8.28 9.20 -9.77
CA LEU A 33 -9.70 9.55 -9.59
C LEU A 33 -10.61 8.83 -10.59
N ARG A 34 -10.22 8.79 -11.86
CA ARG A 34 -11.02 8.14 -12.92
C ARG A 34 -11.01 6.62 -12.84
N LEU A 35 -9.86 6.01 -12.54
CA LEU A 35 -9.73 4.56 -12.49
C LEU A 35 -10.32 3.96 -11.21
N CYS A 36 -10.23 4.69 -10.10
CA CYS A 36 -10.73 4.24 -8.81
C CYS A 36 -12.24 4.45 -8.63
N ASP A 37 -12.86 5.33 -9.41
CA ASP A 37 -14.32 5.51 -9.43
C ASP A 37 -15.03 4.28 -10.04
N PRO A 38 -15.81 3.50 -9.28
CA PRO A 38 -16.50 2.30 -9.79
C PRO A 38 -17.63 2.62 -10.77
N SER A 39 -18.11 3.87 -10.83
CA SER A 39 -19.14 4.31 -11.77
C SER A 39 -18.58 4.66 -13.15
N ARG A 40 -17.27 4.93 -13.24
CA ARG A 40 -16.60 5.41 -14.47
C ARG A 40 -15.41 4.57 -14.91
N GLY A 41 -14.82 3.81 -13.99
CA GLY A 41 -13.62 3.03 -14.18
C GLY A 41 -13.75 1.62 -13.58
N PRO A 42 -12.63 0.87 -13.49
CA PRO A 42 -12.62 -0.47 -12.90
C PRO A 42 -12.97 -0.51 -11.41
N GLY A 43 -12.90 0.63 -10.70
CA GLY A 43 -13.18 0.74 -9.27
C GLY A 43 -12.09 0.10 -8.41
N ALA A 44 -11.42 0.86 -7.55
CA ALA A 44 -10.38 0.32 -6.67
C ALA A 44 -10.16 1.24 -5.47
N ASP A 45 -9.50 0.74 -4.42
CA ASP A 45 -9.14 1.54 -3.25
C ASP A 45 -7.94 2.45 -3.55
N GLY A 46 -7.17 2.14 -4.59
CA GLY A 46 -6.14 3.02 -5.12
C GLY A 46 -5.55 2.58 -6.46
N MET A 47 -4.64 3.41 -6.97
CA MET A 47 -3.89 3.18 -8.18
C MET A 47 -2.39 3.10 -7.85
N ILE A 48 -1.71 2.15 -8.47
CA ILE A 48 -0.26 1.97 -8.35
C ILE A 48 0.36 2.03 -9.74
N VAL A 49 1.40 2.84 -9.88
CA VAL A 49 2.22 2.90 -11.10
C VAL A 49 3.60 2.30 -10.80
N LEU A 50 4.00 1.32 -11.60
CA LEU A 50 5.37 0.80 -11.61
C LEU A 50 6.21 1.65 -12.55
N ALA A 51 7.17 2.36 -11.99
CA ALA A 51 8.03 3.31 -12.67
C ALA A 51 9.48 2.76 -12.75
N PRO A 52 10.35 3.36 -13.57
CA PRO A 52 11.75 2.95 -13.62
C PRO A 52 12.40 2.96 -12.22
N PRO A 53 13.36 2.07 -11.95
CA PRO A 53 14.08 2.08 -10.67
C PRO A 53 14.82 3.41 -10.50
N ALA A 54 14.81 3.93 -9.27
CA ALA A 54 15.54 5.15 -8.93
C ALA A 54 16.99 4.89 -8.48
N ALA A 55 17.31 3.68 -8.00
CA ALA A 55 18.66 3.24 -7.67
C ALA A 55 18.83 1.73 -7.97
N ASP A 56 19.37 0.95 -7.02
CA ASP A 56 19.62 -0.49 -7.15
C ASP A 56 18.40 -1.38 -6.80
N GLU A 57 17.18 -0.91 -7.07
CA GLU A 57 15.95 -1.68 -6.89
C GLU A 57 15.50 -2.32 -8.21
N ASP A 58 14.55 -3.26 -8.16
CA ASP A 58 13.96 -3.86 -9.35
C ASP A 58 13.13 -2.83 -10.14
N PHE A 59 12.39 -1.98 -9.43
CA PHE A 59 11.55 -0.91 -9.98
C PHE A 59 11.11 0.07 -8.86
N SER A 60 10.42 1.15 -9.22
CA SER A 60 9.79 2.08 -8.28
C SER A 60 8.27 1.94 -8.29
N MET A 61 7.62 2.25 -7.19
CA MET A 61 6.17 2.24 -6.99
C MET A 61 5.71 3.65 -6.64
N LEU A 62 4.80 4.19 -7.45
CA LEU A 62 4.06 5.41 -7.14
C LEU A 62 2.64 5.03 -6.73
N PHE A 63 2.22 5.43 -5.53
CA PHE A 63 0.90 5.10 -5.00
C PHE A 63 0.00 6.33 -4.93
N TYR A 64 -1.20 6.18 -5.46
CA TYR A 64 -2.26 7.18 -5.43
C TYR A 64 -3.50 6.55 -4.78
N ASN A 65 -4.08 7.26 -3.82
CA ASN A 65 -5.36 6.91 -3.21
C ASN A 65 -6.49 7.12 -4.23
N ALA A 66 -7.67 6.57 -3.93
CA ALA A 66 -8.87 6.74 -4.77
C ALA A 66 -9.29 8.21 -4.97
N ASP A 67 -8.92 9.11 -4.05
CA ASP A 67 -9.17 10.56 -4.14
C ASP A 67 -8.10 11.32 -4.95
N GLY A 68 -7.12 10.61 -5.50
CA GLY A 68 -6.02 11.18 -6.28
C GLY A 68 -4.84 11.68 -5.44
N SER A 69 -4.93 11.70 -4.10
CA SER A 69 -3.80 12.06 -3.25
C SER A 69 -2.68 11.00 -3.33
N THR A 70 -1.44 11.42 -3.13
CA THR A 70 -0.30 10.49 -3.06
C THR A 70 -0.24 9.81 -1.70
N GLY A 71 -0.09 8.49 -1.68
CA GLY A 71 0.16 7.74 -0.46
C GLY A 71 1.62 7.32 -0.36
N GLU A 72 2.14 7.26 0.86
CA GLU A 72 3.57 6.99 1.07
C GLU A 72 3.92 5.50 0.99
N MET A 73 3.06 4.67 1.60
CA MET A 73 3.18 3.22 1.58
C MET A 73 1.86 2.54 1.96
N CYS A 74 1.54 1.43 1.30
CA CYS A 74 0.44 0.55 1.67
C CYS A 74 0.94 -0.89 1.69
N GLY A 75 0.92 -1.57 2.85
CA GLY A 75 1.40 -2.95 2.97
C GLY A 75 0.63 -3.94 2.08
N ASN A 76 -0.67 -3.70 1.84
CA ASN A 76 -1.50 -4.54 0.97
C ASN A 76 -1.14 -4.34 -0.52
N GLY A 77 -0.96 -3.08 -0.92
CA GLY A 77 -0.50 -2.73 -2.27
C GLY A 77 0.91 -3.24 -2.54
N ALA A 78 1.81 -3.12 -1.57
CA ALA A 78 3.19 -3.62 -1.63
C ALA A 78 3.25 -5.13 -1.90
N ARG A 79 2.37 -5.93 -1.28
CA ARG A 79 2.26 -7.37 -1.60
C ARG A 79 1.77 -7.64 -3.02
N CYS A 80 0.80 -6.86 -3.49
CA CYS A 80 0.30 -6.96 -4.87
C CYS A 80 1.42 -6.65 -5.86
N VAL A 81 2.19 -5.59 -5.60
CA VAL A 81 3.33 -5.15 -6.42
C VAL A 81 4.46 -6.17 -6.43
N ALA A 82 4.81 -6.74 -5.27
CA ALA A 82 5.82 -7.80 -5.21
C ALA A 82 5.43 -9.00 -6.08
N ARG A 83 4.16 -9.45 -5.96
CA ARG A 83 3.63 -10.52 -6.81
C ARG A 83 3.64 -10.16 -8.28
N TYR A 84 3.17 -8.96 -8.62
CA TYR A 84 3.14 -8.46 -9.99
C TYR A 84 4.54 -8.50 -10.62
N GLY A 85 5.55 -8.01 -9.89
CA GLY A 85 6.93 -7.98 -10.34
C GLY A 85 7.51 -9.37 -10.60
N VAL A 86 7.14 -10.38 -9.81
CA VAL A 86 7.53 -11.77 -10.07
C VAL A 86 6.82 -12.34 -11.30
N GLU A 87 5.49 -12.19 -11.38
CA GLU A 87 4.68 -12.77 -12.47
C GLU A 87 4.99 -12.17 -13.85
N HIS A 88 5.46 -10.92 -13.89
CA HIS A 88 5.78 -10.21 -15.13
C HIS A 88 7.29 -10.18 -15.44
N GLY A 89 8.12 -10.87 -14.64
CA GLY A 89 9.56 -10.95 -14.87
C GLY A 89 10.31 -9.64 -14.63
N LEU A 90 9.76 -8.75 -13.80
CA LEU A 90 10.37 -7.46 -13.43
C LEU A 90 11.36 -7.61 -12.28
N SER A 91 11.19 -8.61 -11.43
CA SER A 91 12.12 -8.85 -10.32
C SER A 91 13.36 -9.60 -10.78
N ARG A 92 14.54 -9.12 -10.35
CA ARG A 92 15.82 -9.79 -10.57
C ARG A 92 15.95 -11.08 -9.76
N ASN A 93 15.26 -11.18 -8.62
CA ASN A 93 15.24 -12.36 -7.77
C ASN A 93 13.79 -12.67 -7.34
N PRO A 94 13.15 -13.72 -7.89
CA PRO A 94 11.76 -14.03 -7.61
C PRO A 94 11.46 -14.43 -6.16
N GLU A 95 12.48 -14.76 -5.36
CA GLU A 95 12.33 -15.09 -3.93
C GLU A 95 12.43 -13.84 -3.04
N GLN A 96 13.14 -12.80 -3.49
CA GLN A 96 13.38 -11.58 -2.73
C GLN A 96 13.34 -10.35 -3.64
N ILE A 97 12.25 -9.61 -3.53
CA ILE A 97 11.92 -8.48 -4.39
C ILE A 97 12.27 -7.20 -3.65
N ARG A 98 12.92 -6.26 -4.36
CA ARG A 98 13.26 -4.94 -3.85
C ARG A 98 12.65 -3.88 -4.74
N PHE A 99 11.85 -2.97 -4.18
CA PHE A 99 11.29 -1.84 -4.92
C PHE A 99 11.23 -0.60 -4.05
N ARG A 100 11.29 0.59 -4.66
CA ARG A 100 11.22 1.86 -3.92
C ARG A 100 9.79 2.39 -3.90
N ALA A 101 9.29 2.74 -2.73
CA ALA A 101 8.10 3.56 -2.54
C ALA A 101 8.50 4.98 -2.09
N ALA A 102 7.53 5.89 -1.93
CA ALA A 102 7.81 7.23 -1.42
C ALA A 102 8.39 7.20 0.01
N ALA A 103 7.98 6.23 0.83
CA ALA A 103 8.53 6.02 2.18
C ALA A 103 9.93 5.37 2.21
N GLY A 104 10.53 5.02 1.06
CA GLY A 104 11.85 4.38 0.98
C GLY A 104 11.85 3.01 0.30
N GLU A 105 12.94 2.27 0.48
CA GLU A 105 13.05 0.90 -0.06
C GLU A 105 12.12 -0.06 0.69
N ILE A 106 11.38 -0.85 -0.07
CA ILE A 106 10.55 -1.95 0.42
C ILE A 106 11.20 -3.26 0.01
N THR A 107 11.33 -4.16 0.99
CA THR A 107 11.76 -5.53 0.77
C THR A 107 10.57 -6.46 0.92
N ALA A 108 10.39 -7.35 -0.06
CA ALA A 108 9.37 -8.38 -0.05
C ALA A 108 9.99 -9.76 -0.25
N ARG A 109 9.42 -10.75 0.42
CA ARG A 109 9.82 -12.16 0.30
C ARG A 109 8.64 -12.96 -0.22
N ARG A 110 8.90 -13.77 -1.24
CA ARG A 110 7.92 -14.75 -1.71
C ARG A 110 7.81 -15.88 -0.68
N ILE A 111 6.59 -16.23 -0.29
CA ILE A 111 6.33 -17.39 0.57
C ILE A 111 6.02 -18.61 -0.30
N ASP A 112 5.09 -18.43 -1.25
CA ASP A 112 4.65 -19.45 -2.18
C ASP A 112 4.11 -18.82 -3.49
N GLY A 113 3.29 -19.56 -4.23
CA GLY A 113 2.69 -19.12 -5.49
C GLY A 113 1.97 -17.77 -5.40
N VAL A 114 1.22 -17.52 -4.31
CA VAL A 114 0.31 -16.37 -4.18
C VAL A 114 0.56 -15.52 -2.93
N ASN A 115 1.30 -16.04 -1.95
CA ASN A 115 1.56 -15.38 -0.69
C ASN A 115 2.92 -14.68 -0.67
N PHE A 116 2.93 -13.44 -0.19
CA PHE A 116 4.11 -12.59 -0.10
C PHE A 116 4.15 -11.92 1.27
N GLU A 117 5.34 -11.80 1.83
CA GLU A 117 5.62 -11.02 3.04
C GLU A 117 6.31 -9.72 2.62
N VAL A 118 5.96 -8.61 3.27
CA VAL A 118 6.59 -7.30 3.05
C VAL A 118 7.07 -6.76 4.37
N ARG A 119 8.28 -6.20 4.39
CA ARG A 119 8.78 -5.47 5.55
C ARG A 119 8.08 -4.11 5.62
N LEU A 120 7.42 -3.83 6.74
CA LEU A 120 6.88 -2.50 7.03
C LEU A 120 7.96 -1.60 7.63
N ASN A 121 7.71 -0.30 7.60
CA ASN A 121 8.56 0.68 8.26
C ASN A 121 8.59 0.43 9.77
N ASP A 122 9.74 0.67 10.39
CA ASP A 122 9.85 0.61 11.84
C ASP A 122 8.95 1.68 12.48
N PRO A 123 8.36 1.40 13.66
CA PRO A 123 7.55 2.37 14.36
C PRO A 123 8.41 3.55 14.85
N SER A 124 7.99 4.77 14.51
CA SER A 124 8.65 6.02 14.94
C SER A 124 8.06 6.57 16.23
N VAL A 125 6.77 6.32 16.45
CA VAL A 125 6.05 6.69 17.67
C VAL A 125 5.35 5.45 18.23
N ILE A 126 5.47 5.23 19.54
CA ILE A 126 4.74 4.19 20.27
C ILE A 126 4.22 4.79 21.57
N ASP A 127 2.90 4.87 21.71
CA ASP A 127 2.22 5.22 22.95
C ASP A 127 1.06 4.24 23.18
N LEU A 128 1.30 3.22 24.00
CA LEU A 128 0.34 2.13 24.21
C LEU A 128 -0.83 2.51 25.14
N CYS A 129 -0.76 3.68 25.78
CA CYS A 129 -1.70 4.14 26.80
C CYS A 129 -2.12 5.60 26.52
N ARG A 130 -2.56 5.87 25.29
CA ARG A 130 -2.98 7.20 24.88
C ARG A 130 -4.47 7.43 25.17
N PRO A 131 -4.83 8.46 25.95
CA PRO A 131 -6.23 8.86 26.07
C PRO A 131 -6.69 9.53 24.77
N ALA A 132 -7.83 9.09 24.24
CA ALA A 132 -8.46 9.63 23.04
C ALA A 132 -9.93 9.98 23.31
N GLY A 133 -10.39 11.11 22.74
CA GLY A 133 -11.80 11.47 22.77
C GLY A 133 -12.60 10.64 21.78
N SER A 134 -13.79 10.19 22.18
CA SER A 134 -14.80 9.57 21.34
C SER A 134 -16.17 10.15 21.66
N ASP A 135 -17.17 9.86 20.82
CA ASP A 135 -18.57 10.27 21.07
C ASP A 135 -19.14 9.69 22.38
N ALA A 136 -18.56 8.58 22.88
CA ALA A 136 -18.93 7.94 24.14
C ALA A 136 -18.09 8.42 25.35
N GLY A 137 -17.16 9.35 25.17
CA GLY A 137 -16.25 9.85 26.19
C GLY A 137 -14.79 9.47 25.96
N LEU A 138 -13.97 9.53 27.00
CA LEU A 138 -12.53 9.24 26.93
C LEU A 138 -12.30 7.72 26.87
N VAL A 139 -11.55 7.26 25.86
CA VAL A 139 -11.12 5.86 25.72
C VAL A 139 -9.60 5.78 25.74
N MET A 140 -9.08 4.66 26.25
CA MET A 140 -7.65 4.36 26.18
C MET A 140 -7.37 3.62 24.87
N CYS A 141 -6.40 4.11 24.09
CA CYS A 141 -5.96 3.47 22.86
C CYS A 141 -4.44 3.23 22.88
N SER A 142 -4.01 2.27 22.09
CA SER A 142 -2.61 2.12 21.71
C SER A 142 -2.38 2.84 20.38
N TYR A 143 -1.49 3.80 20.39
CA TYR A 143 -1.15 4.65 19.25
C TYR A 143 0.25 4.31 18.73
N VAL A 144 0.37 4.14 17.43
CA VAL A 144 1.63 3.86 16.74
C VAL A 144 1.71 4.66 15.44
N GLU A 145 2.88 5.22 15.15
CA GLU A 145 3.20 5.76 13.82
C GLU A 145 4.26 4.90 13.15
N LEU A 146 4.08 4.57 11.88
CA LEU A 146 5.04 3.77 11.10
C LEU A 146 5.83 4.68 10.15
N GLY A 147 7.16 4.69 10.26
CA GLY A 147 8.04 5.50 9.42
C GLY A 147 8.18 6.97 9.82
N ASP A 148 8.96 7.72 9.05
CA ASP A 148 9.17 9.18 9.17
C ASP A 148 9.17 9.81 7.76
N PRO A 149 8.12 10.55 7.35
CA PRO A 149 6.95 10.92 8.16
C PRO A 149 6.06 9.73 8.52
N GLY A 150 5.37 9.83 9.66
CA GLY A 150 4.66 8.72 10.29
C GLY A 150 3.29 8.44 9.68
N ILE A 151 2.95 7.16 9.49
CA ILE A 151 1.59 6.70 9.17
C ILE A 151 0.86 6.36 10.48
N PRO A 152 -0.12 7.19 10.94
CA PRO A 152 -0.71 7.08 12.26
C PRO A 152 -1.76 5.98 12.37
N HIS A 153 -1.72 5.21 13.44
CA HIS A 153 -2.66 4.15 13.78
C HIS A 153 -3.07 4.27 15.24
N ALA A 154 -4.38 4.26 15.52
CA ALA A 154 -4.93 4.19 16.87
C ALA A 154 -5.77 2.92 17.02
N VAL A 155 -5.44 2.10 18.01
CA VAL A 155 -6.10 0.82 18.27
C VAL A 155 -6.81 0.89 19.62
N VAL A 156 -8.12 0.74 19.61
CA VAL A 156 -8.95 0.62 20.82
C VAL A 156 -9.32 -0.84 21.00
N ARG A 157 -9.13 -1.37 22.21
CA ARG A 157 -9.64 -2.70 22.55
C ARG A 157 -11.13 -2.60 22.81
N VAL A 158 -11.92 -3.32 22.01
CA VAL A 158 -13.34 -3.53 22.26
C VAL A 158 -13.52 -4.87 22.97
N PHE A 159 -14.37 -4.88 23.98
CA PHE A 159 -14.81 -6.11 24.65
C PHE A 159 -16.20 -6.42 24.11
N ASP A 160 -16.30 -7.48 23.32
CA ASP A 160 -17.57 -8.01 22.84
C ASP A 160 -17.90 -9.26 23.66
N ASP A 161 -19.04 -9.27 24.35
CA ASP A 161 -19.59 -10.44 25.06
C ASP A 161 -20.23 -11.47 24.09
N VAL A 162 -19.79 -11.52 22.83
CA VAL A 162 -20.48 -12.21 21.72
C VAL A 162 -20.28 -13.74 21.72
N PHE A 163 -19.63 -14.30 22.75
CA PHE A 163 -19.51 -15.75 22.95
C PHE A 163 -20.04 -16.22 24.32
N ALA A 164 -20.93 -15.48 24.95
CA ALA A 164 -21.73 -15.99 26.07
C ALA A 164 -22.96 -16.76 25.53
N ASP A 165 -22.72 -17.96 24.98
CA ASP A 165 -23.73 -19.01 24.82
C ASP A 165 -23.50 -20.11 25.85
#